data_AF-A0A4R0XU63-F1
#
_entry.id   AF-A0A4R0XU63-F1
#
_cell.length_a   1.000
_cell.length_b   1.000
_cell.length_c   1.000
_cell.angle_alpha   90.00
_cell.angle_beta   90.00
_cell.angle_gamma   90.00
#
_symmetry.space_group_name_H-M   'P 1'
#
loop_
_entity.id
_entity.type
_entity.pdbx_description
1 polymer ?
#
loop_
_entity_poly.entity_id
_entity_poly.type
_entity_poly.pdbx_seq_one_letter_code
_entity_poly.pdbx_strand_id
1 'polypeptide(L)'
;MYKHKEIETKWQKYWEENQVFKTTEKSDKKFYALDMFPYPSGAGLHVGHPEGYTATDIVARYKRLNGFDVLHPIGWDAFGLPAEQYAIKTGNHPKYFTQENIDNFRRQIKSLGFSYDYDKEVNTTDPKYYKQTQWIFAQMYKKGLAEIKDIEVNWCEELGTVLANEEVLTAEDGSKISERGDFPVIKKPMKQWVLKITDYADKLLEGLEEVEWPNSLIALQRNWIGKETKDGKTTYHLRDWIFARQRYWGEPFPIAFDEDNNVLLIEELVELPEMDEIKPSGTGESPLANNTDWVNYEQDGKKYRRDTNTMPQWAGSSWYYLAYILKNADGTYEDLDSEEAKRRFEKWLPVDLYIGGQEHAVLHLLYARFWHKVLFDLGVVPTSEPFHKIVNQGMILGTDGTKMSKSKGNVINPDDIVESMGADTLRVYEMFMGPLIDTKPWSTESIEGIRKWLDRVERMFSLPQSGKSKTVSDYNKMVKEITKDIDELKFNTAISKMMVYVNANYKNGEVNKEELKGFAVVLSIFAPHLAEEMLENLGETPIHTQTWPTFNEELIQSSNLIIAVQVSGKLRAKIEFDTKPEKEEVMKLALAHENVQKFINDKTIIKEIYVPGKILNLVVK
;
A
#
# COMPACT_ATOMS: atom_id res chain seq x y z
N MET A 1 -19.50 -24.71 10.66
CA MET A 1 -18.80 -23.41 10.62
C MET A 1 -17.36 -23.77 10.37
N TYR A 2 -16.76 -23.20 9.33
CA TYR A 2 -15.39 -23.46 8.94
C TYR A 2 -14.46 -23.26 10.12
N LYS A 3 -13.62 -24.25 10.43
CA LYS A 3 -12.77 -24.26 11.61
C LYS A 3 -11.51 -23.41 11.40
N HIS A 4 -11.68 -22.09 11.31
CA HIS A 4 -10.62 -21.16 10.92
C HIS A 4 -9.35 -21.31 11.75
N LYS A 5 -9.46 -21.45 13.08
CA LYS A 5 -8.26 -21.60 13.94
C LYS A 5 -7.38 -22.79 13.56
N GLU A 6 -8.00 -23.95 13.30
CA GLU A 6 -7.28 -25.16 12.91
C GLU A 6 -6.69 -25.00 11.50
N ILE A 7 -7.48 -24.48 10.57
CA ILE A 7 -7.14 -24.47 9.15
C ILE A 7 -6.15 -23.35 8.80
N GLU A 8 -6.32 -22.15 9.34
CA GLU A 8 -5.41 -21.03 9.13
C GLU A 8 -4.02 -21.34 9.68
N THR A 9 -3.93 -21.90 10.89
CA THR A 9 -2.67 -22.34 11.50
C THR A 9 -1.98 -23.42 10.66
N LYS A 10 -2.74 -24.41 10.16
CA LYS A 10 -2.22 -25.48 9.29
C LYS A 10 -1.57 -24.91 8.03
N TRP A 11 -2.27 -24.04 7.31
CA TRP A 11 -1.80 -23.54 6.02
C TRP A 11 -0.69 -22.50 6.16
N GLN A 12 -0.74 -21.64 7.19
CA GLN A 12 0.36 -20.72 7.49
C GLN A 12 1.66 -21.48 7.75
N LYS A 13 1.59 -22.55 8.57
CA LYS A 13 2.73 -23.44 8.82
C LYS A 13 3.21 -24.12 7.53
N TYR A 14 2.29 -24.66 6.73
CA TYR A 14 2.63 -25.28 5.45
C TYR A 14 3.38 -24.32 4.52
N TRP A 15 2.90 -23.08 4.36
CA TRP A 15 3.52 -22.09 3.48
C TRP A 15 4.91 -21.68 3.95
N GLU A 16 5.11 -21.57 5.27
CA GLU A 16 6.41 -21.25 5.87
C GLU A 16 7.41 -22.39 5.70
N GLU A 17 7.04 -23.63 6.05
CA GLU A 17 7.91 -24.81 5.92
C GLU A 17 8.31 -25.08 4.47
N ASN A 18 7.42 -24.80 3.51
CA ASN A 18 7.66 -25.01 2.08
C ASN A 18 8.15 -23.75 1.35
N GLN A 19 8.38 -22.64 2.05
CA GLN A 19 8.89 -21.38 1.47
C GLN A 19 8.08 -20.91 0.26
N VAL A 20 6.75 -21.06 0.33
CA VAL A 20 5.84 -20.91 -0.82
C VAL A 20 5.89 -19.53 -1.47
N PHE A 21 6.19 -18.50 -0.67
CA PHE A 21 6.17 -17.11 -1.13
C PHE A 21 7.55 -16.55 -1.46
N LYS A 22 8.60 -17.36 -1.36
CA LYS A 22 9.97 -16.99 -1.70
C LYS A 22 10.04 -16.43 -3.12
N THR A 23 10.72 -15.31 -3.27
CA THR A 23 10.92 -14.65 -4.57
C THR A 23 11.66 -15.61 -5.49
N THR A 24 11.09 -15.87 -6.66
CA THR A 24 11.70 -16.71 -7.69
C THR A 24 12.33 -15.86 -8.76
N GLU A 25 13.27 -16.45 -9.49
CA GLU A 25 13.94 -15.83 -10.64
C GLU A 25 13.98 -16.81 -11.83
N LYS A 26 12.82 -17.39 -12.15
CA LYS A 26 12.67 -18.48 -13.13
C LYS A 26 11.89 -18.07 -14.39
N SER A 27 11.34 -16.87 -14.42
CA SER A 27 10.46 -16.37 -15.48
C SER A 27 10.99 -15.09 -16.11
N ASP A 28 10.70 -14.87 -17.38
CA ASP A 28 10.95 -13.58 -18.05
C ASP A 28 9.92 -12.52 -17.63
N LYS A 29 8.82 -12.94 -16.97
CA LYS A 29 7.79 -12.06 -16.43
C LYS A 29 8.08 -11.80 -14.95
N LYS A 30 8.27 -10.53 -14.59
CA LYS A 30 8.44 -10.07 -13.20
C LYS A 30 7.24 -9.23 -12.76
N PHE A 31 6.94 -9.25 -11.46
CA PHE A 31 6.04 -8.30 -10.84
C PHE A 31 6.54 -7.92 -9.45
N TYR A 32 6.75 -6.63 -9.24
CA TYR A 32 7.09 -6.05 -7.95
C TYR A 32 5.85 -5.38 -7.36
N ALA A 33 5.17 -6.09 -6.46
CA ALA A 33 4.08 -5.57 -5.64
C ALA A 33 4.67 -5.07 -4.31
N LEU A 34 4.33 -3.85 -3.90
CA LEU A 34 4.92 -3.27 -2.71
C LEU A 34 3.91 -2.47 -1.89
N ASP A 35 3.95 -2.74 -0.59
CA ASP A 35 3.26 -1.99 0.43
C ASP A 35 4.13 -0.87 0.99
N MET A 36 3.47 0.21 1.40
CA MET A 36 4.10 1.13 2.32
C MET A 36 4.31 0.43 3.67
N PHE A 37 5.57 0.13 3.97
CA PHE A 37 5.96 -0.62 5.17
C PHE A 37 5.59 0.14 6.47
N PRO A 38 5.24 -0.58 7.55
CA PRO A 38 4.70 0.06 8.75
C PRO A 38 5.79 0.66 9.64
N TYR A 39 5.40 1.71 10.37
CA TYR A 39 6.12 2.15 11.56
C TYR A 39 5.81 1.20 12.74
N PRO A 40 6.82 0.65 13.45
CA PRO A 40 6.64 -0.10 14.69
C PRO A 40 6.36 0.82 15.89
N SER A 41 5.43 1.76 15.71
CA SER A 41 5.12 2.88 16.62
C SER A 41 3.83 2.65 17.41
N GLY A 42 3.59 1.42 17.86
CA GLY A 42 2.51 1.09 18.79
C GLY A 42 2.52 -0.39 19.13
N ALA A 43 1.64 -0.82 20.03
CA ALA A 43 1.63 -2.22 20.51
C ALA A 43 1.38 -3.26 19.41
N GLY A 44 0.76 -2.89 18.30
CA GLY A 44 0.47 -3.78 17.17
C GLY A 44 -0.14 -3.01 15.99
N LEU A 45 -0.48 -3.72 14.93
CA LEU A 45 -1.35 -3.26 13.86
C LEU A 45 -2.75 -2.88 14.41
N HIS A 46 -3.45 -2.06 13.65
CA HIS A 46 -4.91 -1.95 13.70
C HIS A 46 -5.48 -2.37 12.33
N VAL A 47 -6.77 -2.70 12.26
CA VAL A 47 -7.47 -3.17 11.03
C VAL A 47 -7.50 -2.18 9.86
N GLY A 48 -6.79 -1.05 9.93
CA GLY A 48 -6.58 -0.16 8.78
C GLY A 48 -5.32 -0.49 7.98
N HIS A 49 -4.31 -1.11 8.61
CA HIS A 49 -3.10 -1.52 7.91
C HIS A 49 -3.35 -2.69 6.93
N PRO A 50 -4.11 -3.73 7.33
CA PRO A 50 -4.36 -4.88 6.45
C PRO A 50 -5.08 -4.54 5.14
N GLU A 51 -5.76 -3.40 5.02
CA GLU A 51 -6.53 -3.10 3.80
C GLU A 51 -5.63 -2.97 2.57
N GLY A 52 -4.59 -2.14 2.67
CA GLY A 52 -3.59 -2.00 1.61
C GLY A 52 -2.82 -3.31 1.37
N TYR A 53 -2.44 -3.97 2.46
CA TYR A 53 -1.64 -5.21 2.43
C TYR A 53 -2.43 -6.38 1.82
N THR A 54 -3.75 -6.41 2.02
CA THR A 54 -4.64 -7.39 1.39
C THR A 54 -4.75 -7.14 -0.10
N ALA A 55 -4.84 -5.87 -0.53
CA ALA A 55 -4.90 -5.50 -1.93
C ALA A 55 -3.63 -5.90 -2.71
N THR A 56 -2.44 -5.62 -2.18
CA THR A 56 -1.16 -6.06 -2.78
C THR A 56 -1.04 -7.58 -2.76
N ASP A 57 -1.44 -8.24 -1.67
CA ASP A 57 -1.40 -9.70 -1.55
C ASP A 57 -2.28 -10.41 -2.58
N ILE A 58 -3.49 -9.87 -2.83
CA ILE A 58 -4.38 -10.36 -3.89
C ILE A 58 -3.68 -10.32 -5.24
N VAL A 59 -3.06 -9.18 -5.58
CA VAL A 59 -2.36 -9.00 -6.86
C VAL A 59 -1.12 -9.89 -6.93
N ALA A 60 -0.33 -9.98 -5.87
CA ALA A 60 0.86 -10.82 -5.79
C ALA A 60 0.51 -12.30 -6.00
N ARG A 61 -0.53 -12.81 -5.33
CA ARG A 61 -1.02 -14.19 -5.52
C ARG A 61 -1.54 -14.42 -6.93
N TYR A 62 -2.33 -13.48 -7.47
CA TYR A 62 -2.81 -13.53 -8.85
C TYR A 62 -1.66 -13.58 -9.86
N LYS A 63 -0.61 -12.76 -9.69
CA LYS A 63 0.56 -12.75 -10.57
C LYS A 63 1.36 -14.04 -10.50
N ARG A 64 1.57 -14.63 -9.31
CA ARG A 64 2.19 -15.96 -9.16
C ARG A 64 1.40 -17.03 -9.91
N LEU A 65 0.08 -17.06 -9.76
CA LEU A 65 -0.81 -17.99 -10.49
C LEU A 65 -0.79 -17.81 -12.02
N ASN A 66 -0.30 -16.65 -12.51
CA ASN A 66 -0.10 -16.36 -13.94
C ASN A 66 1.37 -16.53 -14.39
N GLY A 67 2.21 -17.18 -13.58
CA GLY A 67 3.59 -17.53 -13.93
C GLY A 67 4.60 -16.38 -13.88
N PHE A 68 4.31 -15.33 -13.11
CA PHE A 68 5.27 -14.26 -12.84
C PHE A 68 6.21 -14.66 -11.70
N ASP A 69 7.49 -14.28 -11.82
CA ASP A 69 8.37 -14.10 -10.68
C ASP A 69 7.85 -12.88 -9.89
N VAL A 70 7.52 -13.05 -8.61
CA VAL A 70 6.93 -11.99 -7.80
C VAL A 70 7.84 -11.63 -6.64
N LEU A 71 8.25 -10.36 -6.58
CA LEU A 71 8.84 -9.74 -5.40
C LEU A 71 7.72 -9.06 -4.62
N HIS A 72 7.41 -9.60 -3.44
CA HIS A 72 6.41 -9.06 -2.53
C HIS A 72 7.03 -9.06 -1.12
N PRO A 73 7.76 -7.99 -0.75
CA PRO A 73 8.50 -7.93 0.50
C PRO A 73 7.74 -7.13 1.56
N ILE A 74 8.19 -7.25 2.82
CA ILE A 74 7.77 -6.40 3.93
C ILE A 74 8.99 -6.02 4.77
N GLY A 75 8.86 -5.01 5.62
CA GLY A 75 9.95 -4.53 6.46
C GLY A 75 9.44 -3.51 7.48
N TRP A 76 10.36 -2.78 8.10
CA TRP A 76 10.04 -1.92 9.23
C TRP A 76 10.69 -0.55 9.11
N ASP A 77 9.85 0.50 9.12
CA ASP A 77 10.32 1.87 9.19
C ASP A 77 10.55 2.27 10.66
N ALA A 78 11.71 1.87 11.17
CA ALA A 78 11.96 1.73 12.60
C ALA A 78 12.78 2.89 13.21
N PHE A 79 13.42 3.73 12.39
CA PHE A 79 14.09 4.95 12.86
C PHE A 79 13.16 6.18 12.89
N GLY A 80 13.61 7.20 13.60
CA GLY A 80 12.98 8.51 13.69
C GLY A 80 11.83 8.60 14.71
N LEU A 81 11.12 9.73 14.61
CA LEU A 81 10.08 10.14 15.55
C LEU A 81 8.99 9.09 15.85
N PRO A 82 8.50 8.25 14.91
CA PRO A 82 7.38 7.37 15.18
C PRO A 82 7.72 6.32 16.24
N ALA A 83 8.82 5.58 16.04
CA ALA A 83 9.28 4.57 16.98
C ALA A 83 9.81 5.21 18.27
N GLU A 84 10.59 6.29 18.16
CA GLU A 84 11.19 6.98 19.30
C GLU A 84 10.14 7.54 20.26
N GLN A 85 9.16 8.28 19.73
CA GLN A 85 8.11 8.87 20.56
C GLN A 85 7.26 7.80 21.25
N TYR A 86 7.00 6.67 20.58
CA TYR A 86 6.25 5.58 21.20
C TYR A 86 7.04 4.95 22.35
N ALA A 87 8.34 4.70 22.17
CA ALA A 87 9.22 4.19 23.21
C ALA A 87 9.31 5.17 24.40
N ILE A 88 9.58 6.46 24.16
CA ILE A 88 9.68 7.47 25.22
C ILE A 88 8.36 7.61 25.99
N LYS A 89 7.22 7.67 25.30
CA LYS A 89 5.89 7.81 25.93
C LYS A 89 5.53 6.61 26.80
N THR A 90 6.06 5.43 26.49
CA THR A 90 5.81 4.19 27.24
C THR A 90 6.92 3.87 28.25
N GLY A 91 7.94 4.73 28.37
CA GLY A 91 9.03 4.56 29.33
C GLY A 91 10.07 3.51 28.92
N ASN A 92 10.17 3.20 27.63
CA ASN A 92 11.08 2.19 27.09
C ASN A 92 12.22 2.81 26.27
N HIS A 93 13.33 2.10 26.15
CA HIS A 93 14.42 2.46 25.22
C HIS A 93 14.06 2.00 23.80
N PRO A 94 14.19 2.86 22.76
CA PRO A 94 13.71 2.58 21.41
C PRO A 94 14.38 1.38 20.75
N LYS A 95 15.66 1.08 21.01
CA LYS A 95 16.35 -0.11 20.48
C LYS A 95 15.63 -1.42 20.77
N TYR A 96 15.31 -1.66 22.04
CA TYR A 96 14.71 -2.91 22.48
C TYR A 96 13.21 -2.94 22.20
N PHE A 97 12.52 -1.83 22.46
CA PHE A 97 11.08 -1.76 22.31
C PHE A 97 10.63 -1.78 20.84
N THR A 98 11.43 -1.20 19.95
CA THR A 98 11.16 -1.28 18.51
C THR A 98 11.25 -2.73 18.03
N GLN A 99 12.24 -3.50 18.50
CA GLN A 99 12.34 -4.92 18.15
C GLN A 99 11.15 -5.73 18.68
N GLU A 100 10.72 -5.49 19.93
CA GLU A 100 9.52 -6.14 20.49
C GLU A 100 8.26 -5.84 19.66
N ASN A 101 8.06 -4.57 19.28
CA ASN A 101 6.93 -4.18 18.43
C ASN A 101 7.03 -4.81 17.04
N ILE A 102 8.22 -4.84 16.43
CA ILE A 102 8.47 -5.51 15.15
C ILE A 102 8.08 -6.99 15.23
N ASP A 103 8.48 -7.69 16.29
CA ASP A 103 8.16 -9.11 16.47
C ASP A 103 6.65 -9.35 16.58
N ASN A 104 5.93 -8.46 17.29
CA ASN A 104 4.49 -8.54 17.36
C ASN A 104 3.81 -8.20 16.01
N PHE A 105 4.27 -7.18 15.29
CA PHE A 105 3.74 -6.85 13.96
C PHE A 105 3.98 -8.01 12.99
N ARG A 106 5.18 -8.60 12.99
CA ARG A 106 5.50 -9.77 12.15
C ARG A 106 4.55 -10.93 12.44
N ARG A 107 4.28 -11.22 13.72
CA ARG A 107 3.30 -12.25 14.13
C ARG A 107 1.90 -11.94 13.58
N GLN A 108 1.42 -10.70 13.72
CA GLN A 108 0.10 -10.29 13.23
C GLN A 108 0.00 -10.33 11.69
N ILE A 109 1.07 -9.96 10.98
CA ILE A 109 1.14 -10.06 9.52
C ILE A 109 1.11 -11.53 9.07
N LYS A 110 1.88 -12.40 9.74
CA LYS A 110 1.86 -13.85 9.47
C LYS A 110 0.49 -14.48 9.74
N SER A 111 -0.19 -14.08 10.83
CA SER A 111 -1.52 -14.60 11.16
C SER A 111 -2.60 -14.20 10.14
N LEU A 112 -2.37 -13.15 9.35
CA LEU A 112 -3.24 -12.76 8.22
C LEU A 112 -2.93 -13.51 6.92
N GLY A 113 -1.88 -14.33 6.89
CA GLY A 113 -1.52 -15.15 5.74
C GLY A 113 -1.09 -14.33 4.52
N PHE A 114 -0.47 -13.17 4.70
CA PHE A 114 0.09 -12.39 3.60
C PHE A 114 1.29 -13.11 2.97
N SER A 115 1.38 -13.06 1.64
CA SER A 115 2.37 -13.78 0.83
C SER A 115 3.69 -13.02 0.70
N TYR A 116 4.23 -12.56 1.82
CA TYR A 116 5.51 -11.87 1.86
C TYR A 116 6.68 -12.86 1.78
N ASP A 117 7.74 -12.45 1.10
CA ASP A 117 9.05 -13.09 1.19
C ASP A 117 9.83 -12.54 2.38
N TYR A 118 9.84 -13.27 3.50
CA TYR A 118 10.55 -12.86 4.72
C TYR A 118 12.08 -12.95 4.61
N ASP A 119 12.64 -13.64 3.61
CA ASP A 119 14.09 -13.54 3.33
C ASP A 119 14.48 -12.13 2.86
N LYS A 120 13.49 -11.36 2.36
CA LYS A 120 13.67 -9.98 1.93
C LYS A 120 13.42 -8.96 3.04
N GLU A 121 13.12 -9.37 4.26
CA GLU A 121 12.76 -8.45 5.33
C GLU A 121 13.86 -7.40 5.63
N VAL A 122 13.51 -6.12 5.68
CA VAL A 122 14.44 -5.02 6.03
C VAL A 122 14.01 -4.30 7.29
N ASN A 123 14.97 -3.74 8.01
CA ASN A 123 14.76 -2.89 9.17
C ASN A 123 15.65 -1.65 9.02
N THR A 124 15.08 -0.45 9.04
CA THR A 124 15.86 0.78 8.84
C THR A 124 16.87 1.04 9.96
N THR A 125 16.71 0.39 11.13
CA THR A 125 17.65 0.48 12.26
C THR A 125 18.80 -0.53 12.20
N ASP A 126 18.83 -1.45 11.23
CA ASP A 126 19.92 -2.41 11.06
C ASP A 126 21.18 -1.68 10.57
N PRO A 127 22.34 -1.81 11.26
CA PRO A 127 23.63 -1.28 10.80
C PRO A 127 23.95 -1.58 9.33
N LYS A 128 23.61 -2.77 8.85
CA LYS A 128 23.82 -3.16 7.45
C LYS A 128 22.93 -2.38 6.47
N TYR A 129 21.75 -1.96 6.92
CA TYR A 129 20.83 -1.13 6.15
C TYR A 129 21.29 0.32 6.14
N TYR A 130 21.44 0.95 7.32
CA TYR A 130 21.74 2.39 7.36
C TYR A 130 23.18 2.73 6.96
N LYS A 131 24.09 1.75 6.84
CA LYS A 131 25.35 1.92 6.08
C LYS A 131 25.10 2.42 4.67
N GLN A 132 24.14 1.83 3.96
CA GLN A 132 23.77 2.25 2.61
C GLN A 132 23.07 3.62 2.64
N THR A 133 22.23 3.90 3.66
CA THR A 133 21.64 5.25 3.86
C THR A 133 22.73 6.33 4.03
N GLN A 134 23.75 6.08 4.85
CA GLN A 134 24.90 6.96 5.03
C GLN A 134 25.70 7.14 3.73
N TRP A 135 25.87 6.06 2.97
CA TRP A 135 26.51 6.12 1.65
C TRP A 135 25.72 7.01 0.69
N ILE A 136 24.38 6.91 0.61
CA ILE A 136 23.56 7.77 -0.25
C ILE A 136 23.74 9.25 0.13
N PHE A 137 23.68 9.56 1.42
CA PHE A 137 23.94 10.92 1.91
C PHE A 137 25.34 11.40 1.52
N ALA A 138 26.36 10.57 1.67
CA ALA A 138 27.73 10.87 1.29
C ALA A 138 27.85 11.19 -0.22
N GLN A 139 27.14 10.47 -1.09
CA GLN A 139 27.09 10.78 -2.52
C GLN A 139 26.40 12.12 -2.79
N MET A 140 25.29 12.42 -2.11
CA MET A 140 24.63 13.73 -2.21
C MET A 140 25.56 14.87 -1.78
N TYR A 141 26.29 14.70 -0.67
CA TYR A 141 27.29 15.65 -0.22
C TYR A 141 28.41 15.86 -1.26
N LYS A 142 28.99 14.78 -1.79
CA LYS A 142 30.01 14.83 -2.86
C LYS A 142 29.52 15.52 -4.14
N LYS A 143 28.22 15.46 -4.43
CA LYS A 143 27.57 16.14 -5.56
C LYS A 143 27.13 17.58 -5.25
N GLY A 144 27.39 18.09 -4.03
CA GLY A 144 26.98 19.42 -3.61
C GLY A 144 25.47 19.57 -3.36
N LEU A 145 24.75 18.45 -3.25
CA LEU A 145 23.31 18.38 -2.98
C LEU A 145 22.97 18.32 -1.49
N ALA A 146 23.96 18.14 -0.62
CA ALA A 146 23.82 18.27 0.82
C ALA A 146 24.77 19.38 1.32
N GLU A 147 24.25 20.34 2.06
CA GLU A 147 25.06 21.40 2.67
C GLU A 147 24.49 21.86 4.02
N ILE A 148 25.33 22.49 4.82
CA ILE A 148 24.91 23.17 6.05
C ILE A 148 24.69 24.64 5.72
N LYS A 149 23.50 25.16 6.03
CA LYS A 149 23.13 26.54 5.72
C LYS A 149 22.37 27.20 6.87
N ASP A 150 22.59 28.49 7.06
CA ASP A 150 21.73 29.34 7.90
C ASP A 150 20.38 29.54 7.21
N ILE A 151 19.34 28.95 7.78
CA ILE A 151 17.99 28.96 7.22
C ILE A 151 16.95 29.16 8.32
N GLU A 152 15.79 29.69 7.94
CA GLU A 152 14.63 29.74 8.82
C GLU A 152 13.96 28.36 8.87
N VAL A 153 14.24 27.62 9.94
CA VAL A 153 13.72 26.27 10.17
C VAL A 153 12.38 26.28 10.86
N ASN A 154 11.67 25.16 10.77
CA ASN A 154 10.49 24.88 11.57
C ASN A 154 10.92 24.21 12.87
N TRP A 155 10.88 24.91 14.00
CA TRP A 155 11.22 24.35 15.31
C TRP A 155 9.95 23.92 16.05
N CYS A 156 9.94 22.68 16.54
CA CYS A 156 8.88 22.16 17.39
C CYS A 156 9.45 21.92 18.80
N GLU A 157 8.92 22.65 19.80
CA GLU A 157 9.44 22.62 21.17
C GLU A 157 9.15 21.29 21.86
N GLU A 158 7.94 20.75 21.69
CA GLU A 158 7.50 19.49 22.26
C GLU A 158 8.28 18.29 21.73
N LEU A 159 8.75 18.39 20.49
CA LEU A 159 9.65 17.42 19.88
C LEU A 159 11.13 17.81 20.05
N GLY A 160 11.45 18.99 20.57
CA GLY A 160 12.83 19.45 20.74
C GLY A 160 13.70 19.31 19.48
N THR A 161 13.12 19.48 18.29
CA THR A 161 13.83 19.30 17.01
C THR A 161 13.27 20.19 15.91
N VAL A 162 14.10 20.45 14.90
CA VAL A 162 13.64 20.99 13.63
C VAL A 162 12.82 19.98 12.82
N LEU A 163 11.93 20.49 11.97
CA LEU A 163 11.09 19.76 11.03
C LEU A 163 11.25 20.33 9.61
N ALA A 164 11.07 19.48 8.60
CA ALA A 164 10.93 19.86 7.20
C ALA A 164 9.63 20.62 6.97
N ASN A 165 9.51 21.34 5.84
CA ASN A 165 8.29 22.10 5.55
C ASN A 165 7.09 21.18 5.30
N GLU A 166 7.37 20.01 4.74
CA GLU A 166 6.43 18.95 4.42
C GLU A 166 5.86 18.28 5.69
N GLU A 167 6.56 18.40 6.83
CA GLU A 167 6.13 17.88 8.14
C GLU A 167 5.31 18.91 8.94
N VAL A 168 4.98 20.06 8.34
CA VAL A 168 4.23 21.14 8.99
C VAL A 168 2.88 21.33 8.31
N LEU A 169 1.81 21.16 9.09
CA LEU A 169 0.44 21.39 8.67
C LEU A 169 -0.04 22.78 9.13
N THR A 170 -1.16 23.22 8.55
CA THR A 170 -1.87 24.43 8.99
C THR A 170 -3.16 24.01 9.66
N ALA A 171 -3.32 24.34 10.94
CA ALA A 171 -4.55 24.07 11.69
C ALA A 171 -5.69 24.99 11.23
N GLU A 172 -6.92 24.70 11.70
CA GLU A 172 -8.12 25.47 11.33
C GLU A 172 -8.04 26.96 11.71
N ASP A 173 -7.33 27.28 12.79
CA ASP A 173 -7.08 28.65 13.26
C ASP A 173 -5.93 29.35 12.52
N GLY A 174 -5.32 28.69 11.55
CA GLY A 174 -4.18 29.19 10.77
C GLY A 174 -2.81 28.97 11.43
N SER A 175 -2.76 28.42 12.65
CA SER A 175 -1.49 28.10 13.31
C SER A 175 -0.74 26.97 12.59
N LYS A 176 0.59 26.95 12.75
CA LYS A 176 1.45 25.91 12.20
C LYS A 176 1.68 24.85 13.25
N ILE A 177 1.41 23.60 12.87
CA ILE A 177 1.53 22.43 13.75
C ILE A 177 2.31 21.30 13.05
N SER A 178 2.93 20.41 13.81
CA SER A 178 3.59 19.22 13.26
C SER A 178 2.55 18.24 12.71
N GLU A 179 2.87 17.56 11.60
CA GLU A 179 2.04 16.46 11.06
C GLU A 179 1.81 15.35 12.09
N ARG A 180 2.82 15.17 12.96
CA ARG A 180 2.82 14.19 14.03
C ARG A 180 2.65 14.85 15.39
N GLY A 181 1.49 14.61 15.99
CA GLY A 181 1.16 15.01 17.35
C GLY A 181 0.52 16.38 17.47
N ASP A 182 0.30 17.08 16.35
CA ASP A 182 -0.37 18.38 16.29
C ASP A 182 0.29 19.43 17.21
N PHE A 183 1.62 19.36 17.35
CA PHE A 183 2.38 20.24 18.24
C PHE A 183 2.67 21.58 17.57
N PRO A 184 2.61 22.72 18.28
CA PRO A 184 2.95 24.02 17.74
C PRO A 184 4.35 24.08 17.12
N VAL A 185 4.45 24.78 16.00
CA VAL A 185 5.70 24.97 15.26
C VAL A 185 5.97 26.46 15.10
N ILE A 186 7.19 26.89 15.43
CA ILE A 186 7.66 28.25 15.25
C ILE A 186 8.80 28.33 14.24
N LYS A 187 8.97 29.49 13.62
CA LYS A 187 10.13 29.77 12.77
C LYS A 187 11.32 30.19 13.62
N LYS A 188 12.50 29.62 13.35
CA LYS A 188 13.75 29.96 14.06
C LYS A 188 14.92 29.98 13.07
N PRO A 189 15.80 31.00 13.09
CA PRO A 189 17.03 30.95 12.30
C PRO A 189 17.99 29.94 12.95
N MET A 190 18.39 28.92 12.20
CA MET A 190 19.36 27.92 12.65
C MET A 190 20.23 27.46 11.49
N LYS A 191 21.47 27.10 11.81
CA LYS A 191 22.38 26.43 10.89
C LYS A 191 22.06 24.94 10.88
N GLN A 192 21.61 24.40 9.75
CA GLN A 192 21.14 23.02 9.63
C GLN A 192 21.53 22.38 8.30
N TRP A 193 21.60 21.05 8.27
CA TRP A 193 21.71 20.30 7.03
C TRP A 193 20.44 20.44 6.19
N VAL A 194 20.63 20.80 4.92
CA VAL A 194 19.58 20.81 3.90
C VAL A 194 19.99 19.95 2.72
N LEU A 195 19.01 19.27 2.12
CA LEU A 195 19.16 18.61 0.83
C LEU A 195 18.55 19.47 -0.28
N LYS A 196 19.29 19.70 -1.37
CA LYS A 196 18.92 20.57 -2.50
C LYS A 196 17.91 19.92 -3.43
N ILE A 197 16.75 19.54 -2.88
CA ILE A 197 15.64 19.00 -3.66
C ILE A 197 15.13 20.01 -4.71
N THR A 198 15.33 21.31 -4.49
CA THR A 198 14.96 22.36 -5.46
C THR A 198 15.74 22.26 -6.77
N ASP A 199 16.99 21.77 -6.75
CA ASP A 199 17.79 21.50 -7.95
C ASP A 199 17.15 20.40 -8.83
N TYR A 200 16.26 19.60 -8.26
CA TYR A 200 15.53 18.53 -8.95
C TYR A 200 14.05 18.88 -9.20
N ALA A 201 13.59 20.10 -8.89
CA ALA A 201 12.18 20.48 -8.97
C ALA A 201 11.58 20.26 -10.37
N ASP A 202 12.32 20.58 -11.42
CA ASP A 202 11.87 20.36 -12.81
C ASP A 202 11.79 18.87 -13.16
N LYS A 203 12.83 18.08 -12.85
CA LYS A 203 12.81 16.64 -13.05
C LYS A 203 11.68 15.96 -12.27
N LEU A 204 11.35 16.48 -11.08
CA LEU A 204 10.25 16.03 -10.26
C LEU A 204 8.88 16.40 -10.86
N LEU A 205 8.76 17.50 -11.60
CA LEU A 205 7.52 17.83 -12.31
C LEU A 205 7.36 17.01 -13.59
N GLU A 206 8.44 16.88 -14.36
CA GLU A 206 8.47 16.14 -15.62
C GLU A 206 8.15 14.66 -15.41
N GLY A 207 8.75 14.03 -14.40
CA GLY A 207 8.50 12.62 -14.11
C GLY A 207 7.06 12.29 -13.71
N LEU A 208 6.22 13.28 -13.35
CA LEU A 208 4.79 13.05 -13.13
C LEU A 208 4.01 12.77 -14.41
N GLU A 209 4.62 13.00 -15.59
CA GLU A 209 4.04 12.68 -16.90
C GLU A 209 4.32 11.22 -17.32
N GLU A 210 5.23 10.52 -16.63
CA GLU A 210 5.71 9.18 -16.96
C GLU A 210 5.06 8.06 -16.12
N VAL A 211 4.21 8.41 -15.14
CA VAL A 211 3.69 7.49 -14.12
C VAL A 211 2.17 7.31 -14.16
N GLU A 212 1.69 6.13 -13.76
CA GLU A 212 0.27 5.81 -13.60
C GLU A 212 -0.22 6.12 -12.17
N TRP A 213 -0.21 7.40 -11.78
CA TRP A 213 -0.60 7.83 -10.45
C TRP A 213 -2.00 8.47 -10.43
N PRO A 214 -2.69 8.50 -9.27
CA PRO A 214 -3.96 9.21 -9.16
C PRO A 214 -3.79 10.70 -9.47
N ASN A 215 -4.71 11.27 -10.25
CA ASN A 215 -4.68 12.70 -10.60
C ASN A 215 -4.65 13.61 -9.36
N SER A 216 -5.29 13.20 -8.25
CA SER A 216 -5.25 13.91 -6.97
C SER A 216 -3.83 13.96 -6.40
N LEU A 217 -3.08 12.85 -6.47
CA LEU A 217 -1.71 12.76 -5.98
C LEU A 217 -0.75 13.59 -6.85
N ILE A 218 -0.90 13.51 -8.18
CA ILE A 218 -0.15 14.35 -9.13
C ILE A 218 -0.41 15.84 -8.85
N ALA A 219 -1.67 16.22 -8.63
CA ALA A 219 -2.04 17.60 -8.32
C ALA A 219 -1.42 18.08 -7.00
N LEU A 220 -1.41 17.24 -5.95
CA LEU A 220 -0.77 17.57 -4.67
C LEU A 220 0.73 17.85 -4.84
N GLN A 221 1.47 17.00 -5.57
CA GLN A 221 2.90 17.23 -5.81
C GLN A 221 3.14 18.45 -6.71
N ARG A 222 2.38 18.64 -7.79
CA ARG A 222 2.50 19.82 -8.65
C ARG A 222 2.29 21.12 -7.88
N ASN A 223 1.26 21.15 -7.03
CA ASN A 223 0.96 22.31 -6.19
C ASN A 223 2.04 22.55 -5.14
N TRP A 224 2.57 21.48 -4.53
CA TRP A 224 3.64 21.59 -3.54
C TRP A 224 4.95 22.10 -4.15
N ILE A 225 5.31 21.58 -5.32
CA ILE A 225 6.47 22.05 -6.08
C ILE A 225 6.26 23.51 -6.50
N GLY A 226 5.07 23.83 -7.01
CA GLY A 226 4.61 25.20 -7.23
C GLY A 226 5.52 25.99 -8.16
N LYS A 227 5.83 25.43 -9.34
CA LYS A 227 6.60 26.13 -10.37
C LYS A 227 5.77 27.27 -10.95
N GLU A 228 6.28 28.48 -10.82
CA GLU A 228 5.71 29.69 -11.40
C GLU A 228 6.75 30.37 -12.28
N THR A 229 6.31 30.98 -13.39
CA THR A 229 7.19 31.82 -14.22
C THR A 229 6.59 33.20 -14.33
N LYS A 230 7.31 34.20 -13.81
CA LYS A 230 6.90 35.60 -13.82
C LYS A 230 8.06 36.48 -14.29
N ASP A 231 7.80 37.36 -15.25
CA ASP A 231 8.80 38.28 -15.81
C ASP A 231 10.08 37.58 -16.30
N GLY A 232 9.95 36.37 -16.87
CA GLY A 232 11.06 35.56 -17.36
C GLY A 232 11.90 34.87 -16.26
N LYS A 233 11.49 34.97 -14.98
CA LYS A 233 12.12 34.26 -13.87
C LYS A 233 11.22 33.12 -13.40
N THR A 234 11.79 31.93 -13.30
CA THR A 234 11.12 30.76 -12.73
C THR A 234 11.40 30.69 -11.23
N THR A 235 10.34 30.49 -10.44
CA THR A 235 10.40 30.31 -8.98
C THR A 235 9.61 29.07 -8.58
N TYR A 236 9.96 28.50 -7.44
CA TYR A 236 9.27 27.33 -6.87
C TYR A 236 8.76 27.65 -5.47
N HIS A 237 7.61 27.08 -5.12
CA HIS A 237 7.13 27.05 -3.74
C HIS A 237 7.98 26.09 -2.90
N LEU A 238 8.38 24.95 -3.47
CA LEU A 238 9.30 24.00 -2.84
C LEU A 238 10.57 24.68 -2.35
N ARG A 239 11.01 24.26 -1.17
CA ARG A 239 12.26 24.70 -0.55
C ARG A 239 13.18 23.51 -0.38
N ASP A 240 14.46 23.80 -0.15
CA ASP A 240 15.41 22.76 0.21
C ASP A 240 14.96 22.03 1.48
N TRP A 241 15.21 20.73 1.50
CA TRP A 241 14.68 19.84 2.52
C TRP A 241 15.54 19.93 3.78
N ILE A 242 14.98 20.49 4.85
CA ILE A 242 15.60 20.50 6.20
C ILE A 242 15.71 19.06 6.70
N PHE A 243 16.94 18.56 6.78
CA PHE A 243 17.21 17.13 6.87
C PHE A 243 17.66 16.68 8.26
N ALA A 244 18.55 17.41 8.93
CA ALA A 244 19.01 17.04 10.26
C ALA A 244 17.90 17.10 11.32
N ARG A 245 18.00 16.25 12.34
CA ARG A 245 17.11 16.21 13.52
C ARG A 245 17.93 16.20 14.80
N GLN A 246 17.46 16.94 15.81
CA GLN A 246 18.07 17.01 17.15
C GLN A 246 17.54 15.89 18.04
N ARG A 247 17.63 14.65 17.55
CA ARG A 247 17.02 13.46 18.15
C ARG A 247 18.07 12.35 18.26
N TYR A 248 17.81 11.37 19.12
CA TYR A 248 18.72 10.25 19.33
C TYR A 248 18.44 9.13 18.31
N TRP A 249 17.17 8.76 18.15
CA TRP A 249 16.81 7.57 17.39
C TRP A 249 16.68 7.87 15.89
N GLY A 250 17.81 7.95 15.20
CA GLY A 250 17.89 8.08 13.75
C GLY A 250 19.28 7.68 13.25
N GLU A 251 19.46 7.65 11.93
CA GLU A 251 20.76 7.36 11.33
C GLU A 251 21.76 8.49 11.68
N PRO A 252 22.94 8.20 12.24
CA PRO A 252 23.97 9.22 12.41
C PRO A 252 24.45 9.75 11.05
N PHE A 253 24.81 11.02 10.99
CA PHE A 253 25.51 11.55 9.83
C PHE A 253 26.94 10.98 9.77
N PRO A 254 27.43 10.54 8.59
CA PRO A 254 28.81 10.10 8.41
C PRO A 254 29.75 11.30 8.29
N ILE A 255 29.65 12.25 9.23
CA ILE A 255 30.33 13.55 9.19
C ILE A 255 31.01 13.83 10.52
N ALA A 256 32.20 14.41 10.45
CA ALA A 256 32.83 15.11 11.56
C ALA A 256 33.33 16.50 11.13
N PHE A 257 33.61 17.36 12.10
CA PHE A 257 34.06 18.73 11.90
C PHE A 257 35.43 18.92 12.52
N ASP A 258 36.33 19.62 11.83
CA ASP A 258 37.56 20.11 12.45
C ASP A 258 37.31 21.38 13.29
N GLU A 259 38.36 21.97 13.87
CA GLU A 259 38.27 23.17 14.70
C GLU A 259 37.76 24.41 13.95
N ASP A 260 37.93 24.46 12.62
CA ASP A 260 37.48 25.53 11.74
C ASP A 260 36.07 25.29 11.18
N ASN A 261 35.40 24.20 11.60
CA ASN A 261 34.12 23.71 11.08
C ASN A 261 34.15 23.24 9.62
N ASN A 262 35.31 22.86 9.09
CA ASN A 262 35.37 22.16 7.83
C ASN A 262 34.85 20.72 8.01
N VAL A 263 34.11 20.25 7.01
CA VAL A 263 33.50 18.93 7.01
C VAL A 263 34.52 17.86 6.61
N LEU A 264 34.66 16.84 7.45
CA LEU A 264 35.23 15.55 7.12
C LEU A 264 34.10 14.54 6.89
N LEU A 265 34.09 13.92 5.71
CA LEU A 265 33.23 12.77 5.44
C LEU A 265 33.91 11.49 5.95
N ILE A 266 33.20 10.71 6.76
CA ILE A 266 33.66 9.44 7.30
C ILE A 266 33.25 8.33 6.32
N GLU A 267 34.22 7.55 5.85
CA GLU A 267 33.96 6.48 4.85
C GLU A 267 33.39 5.21 5.48
N GLU A 268 33.78 4.91 6.72
CA GLU A 268 33.28 3.77 7.48
C GLU A 268 31.89 4.04 8.08
N LEU A 269 31.18 2.95 8.38
CA LEU A 269 29.87 3.02 9.05
C LEU A 269 29.98 3.76 10.39
N VAL A 270 29.14 4.79 10.56
CA VAL A 270 28.96 5.45 11.86
C VAL A 270 27.75 4.87 12.56
N GLU A 271 27.99 3.94 13.49
CA GLU A 271 26.90 3.36 14.28
C GLU A 271 26.35 4.34 15.33
N LEU A 272 25.05 4.23 15.58
CA LEU A 272 24.39 4.95 16.66
C LEU A 272 24.86 4.38 18.02
N PRO A 273 25.48 5.18 18.90
CA PRO A 273 25.95 4.68 20.19
C PRO A 273 24.77 4.34 21.09
N GLU A 274 24.87 3.29 21.89
CA GLU A 274 23.86 3.00 22.91
C GLU A 274 23.97 4.00 24.07
N MET A 275 22.85 4.63 24.41
CA MET A 275 22.77 5.67 25.45
C MET A 275 21.49 5.52 26.27
N ASP A 276 21.56 5.81 27.57
CA ASP A 276 20.36 5.88 28.43
C ASP A 276 19.72 7.28 28.40
N GLU A 277 20.54 8.33 28.33
CA GLU A 277 20.09 9.73 28.30
C GLU A 277 19.72 10.18 26.88
N ILE A 278 18.55 9.74 26.42
CA ILE A 278 18.10 9.90 25.03
C ILE A 278 16.97 10.92 24.83
N LYS A 279 16.53 11.57 25.91
CA LYS A 279 15.48 12.58 25.84
C LYS A 279 16.04 13.89 25.25
N PRO A 280 15.26 14.64 24.45
CA PRO A 280 15.68 15.95 23.96
C PRO A 280 16.12 16.85 25.11
N SER A 281 17.27 17.50 24.97
CA SER A 281 17.89 18.34 26.00
C SER A 281 17.23 19.71 26.15
N GLY A 282 16.43 20.14 25.16
CA GLY A 282 15.89 21.51 25.08
C GLY A 282 16.93 22.57 24.71
N THR A 283 18.20 22.20 24.48
CA THR A 283 19.29 23.14 24.15
C THR A 283 19.35 23.49 22.66
N GLY A 284 18.57 22.80 21.83
CA GLY A 284 18.71 22.86 20.37
C GLY A 284 19.80 21.95 19.81
N GLU A 285 20.45 21.14 20.65
CA GLU A 285 21.33 20.05 20.24
C GLU A 285 20.65 18.69 20.45
N SER A 286 21.12 17.69 19.71
CA SER A 286 20.71 16.30 19.87
C SER A 286 21.22 15.69 21.18
N PRO A 287 20.53 14.70 21.77
CA PRO A 287 21.05 13.92 22.90
C PRO A 287 22.46 13.34 22.68
N LEU A 288 22.83 13.03 21.42
CA LEU A 288 24.17 12.52 21.09
C LEU A 288 25.29 13.48 21.48
N ALA A 289 25.03 14.78 21.59
CA ALA A 289 26.01 15.78 22.02
C ALA A 289 26.53 15.54 23.45
N ASN A 290 25.78 14.82 24.28
CA ASN A 290 26.17 14.50 25.66
C ASN A 290 27.13 13.31 25.75
N ASN A 291 27.29 12.51 24.68
CA ASN A 291 28.22 11.39 24.65
C ASN A 291 29.60 11.85 24.19
N THR A 292 30.40 12.39 25.11
CA THR A 292 31.71 12.97 24.79
C THR A 292 32.65 11.99 24.11
N ASP A 293 32.59 10.71 24.49
CA ASP A 293 33.46 9.67 23.93
C ASP A 293 33.12 9.36 22.48
N TRP A 294 31.83 9.33 22.12
CA TRP A 294 31.40 9.14 20.74
C TRP A 294 31.60 10.40 19.89
N VAL A 295 31.33 11.57 20.45
CA VAL A 295 31.45 12.87 19.76
C VAL A 295 32.89 13.20 19.42
N ASN A 296 33.84 12.90 20.31
CA ASN A 296 35.26 13.10 20.06
C ASN A 296 35.78 12.01 19.10
N TYR A 297 36.01 12.38 17.86
CA TYR A 297 36.49 11.49 16.82
C TYR A 297 37.95 11.79 16.49
N GLU A 298 38.77 10.75 16.36
CA GLU A 298 40.16 10.89 15.92
C GLU A 298 40.37 10.04 14.66
N GLN A 299 40.95 10.66 13.64
CA GLN A 299 41.36 9.98 12.41
C GLN A 299 42.73 10.53 11.99
N ASP A 300 43.67 9.63 11.71
CA ASP A 300 45.04 9.96 11.28
C ASP A 300 45.76 10.94 12.23
N GLY A 301 45.52 10.80 13.54
CA GLY A 301 46.11 11.67 14.59
C GLY A 301 45.52 13.08 14.66
N LYS A 302 44.47 13.38 13.88
CA LYS A 302 43.72 14.64 13.95
C LYS A 302 42.41 14.43 14.70
N LYS A 303 42.08 15.42 15.54
CA LYS A 303 40.83 15.43 16.32
C LYS A 303 39.74 16.17 15.55
N TYR A 304 38.55 15.59 15.60
CA TYR A 304 37.33 16.10 15.01
C TYR A 304 36.19 15.93 16.01
N ARG A 305 35.09 16.66 15.76
CA ARG A 305 33.83 16.51 16.46
C ARG A 305 32.81 15.89 15.52
N ARG A 306 32.26 14.71 15.81
CA ARG A 306 31.17 14.13 15.00
C ARG A 306 29.99 15.08 14.90
N ASP A 307 29.25 15.01 13.80
CA ASP A 307 27.91 15.59 13.76
C ASP A 307 27.02 14.86 14.78
N THR A 308 26.33 15.64 15.59
CA THR A 308 25.50 15.14 16.69
C THR A 308 24.04 14.97 16.27
N ASN A 309 23.63 15.51 15.14
CA ASN A 309 22.27 15.31 14.63
C ASN A 309 22.11 13.90 14.08
N THR A 310 20.85 13.48 13.91
CA THR A 310 20.50 12.29 13.14
C THR A 310 19.70 12.65 11.90
N MET A 311 19.63 11.74 10.96
CA MET A 311 18.75 11.83 9.80
C MET A 311 17.28 11.59 10.25
N PRO A 312 16.28 12.04 9.47
CA PRO A 312 14.88 11.83 9.79
C PRO A 312 14.41 10.44 9.33
N GLN A 313 13.26 9.97 9.81
CA GLN A 313 12.62 8.70 9.38
C GLN A 313 12.51 8.54 7.85
N TRP A 314 12.46 9.67 7.14
CA TRP A 314 12.37 9.70 5.68
C TRP A 314 13.66 9.24 4.99
N ALA A 315 14.82 9.26 5.64
CA ALA A 315 16.08 8.81 5.06
C ALA A 315 16.01 7.31 4.74
N GLY A 316 15.72 6.49 5.75
CA GLY A 316 15.51 5.06 5.56
C GLY A 316 14.40 4.75 4.54
N SER A 317 13.26 5.42 4.61
CA SER A 317 12.13 5.17 3.70
C SER A 317 12.26 5.76 2.30
N SER A 318 13.24 6.61 2.00
CA SER A 318 13.40 7.18 0.64
C SER A 318 14.02 6.20 -0.37
N TRP A 319 14.53 5.05 0.07
CA TRP A 319 15.19 4.08 -0.81
C TRP A 319 14.91 2.60 -0.47
N TYR A 320 14.06 2.31 0.52
CA TYR A 320 13.83 0.95 1.03
C TYR A 320 13.34 -0.07 -0.03
N TYR A 321 12.61 0.41 -1.05
CA TYR A 321 12.20 -0.40 -2.20
C TYR A 321 13.40 -0.95 -3.01
N LEU A 322 14.54 -0.26 -2.99
CA LEU A 322 15.80 -0.77 -3.52
C LEU A 322 16.43 -1.79 -2.57
N ALA A 323 16.39 -1.52 -1.26
CA ALA A 323 16.98 -2.41 -0.25
C ALA A 323 16.42 -3.83 -0.31
N TYR A 324 15.12 -4.00 -0.59
CA TYR A 324 14.51 -5.32 -0.79
C TYR A 324 15.13 -6.10 -1.95
N ILE A 325 15.48 -5.42 -3.03
CA ILE A 325 16.13 -6.02 -4.19
C ILE A 325 17.54 -6.49 -3.80
N LEU A 326 18.25 -5.69 -3.01
CA LEU A 326 19.62 -5.96 -2.55
C LEU A 326 19.73 -7.01 -1.43
N LYS A 327 18.65 -7.21 -0.66
CA LYS A 327 18.65 -8.12 0.49
C LYS A 327 18.96 -9.57 0.08
N ASN A 328 19.97 -10.14 0.72
CA ASN A 328 20.37 -11.54 0.59
C ASN A 328 19.73 -12.40 1.69
N ALA A 329 19.53 -13.68 1.40
CA ALA A 329 18.91 -14.63 2.33
C ALA A 329 19.75 -14.89 3.61
N ASP A 330 21.05 -14.60 3.59
CA ASP A 330 21.93 -14.66 4.76
C ASP A 330 21.86 -13.41 5.65
N GLY A 331 20.97 -12.46 5.32
CA GLY A 331 20.78 -11.23 6.05
C GLY A 331 21.73 -10.10 5.64
N THR A 332 22.60 -10.29 4.64
CA THR A 332 23.45 -9.22 4.08
C THR A 332 22.71 -8.42 3.00
N TYR A 333 23.34 -7.35 2.53
CA TYR A 333 22.90 -6.57 1.38
C TYR A 333 24.05 -6.50 0.37
N GLU A 334 23.71 -6.58 -0.91
CA GLU A 334 24.64 -6.12 -1.95
C GLU A 334 24.88 -4.61 -1.78
N ASP A 335 26.11 -4.15 -2.04
CA ASP A 335 26.40 -2.71 -2.04
C ASP A 335 25.67 -2.03 -3.22
N LEU A 336 25.09 -0.85 -2.97
CA LEU A 336 24.21 -0.15 -3.92
C LEU A 336 24.83 0.08 -5.30
N ASP A 337 26.13 0.35 -5.36
CA ASP A 337 26.90 0.65 -6.57
C ASP A 337 27.58 -0.58 -7.19
N SER A 338 27.30 -1.80 -6.70
CA SER A 338 27.83 -3.03 -7.26
C SER A 338 27.17 -3.40 -8.59
N GLU A 339 27.90 -4.13 -9.44
CA GLU A 339 27.35 -4.68 -10.70
C GLU A 339 26.18 -5.65 -10.46
N GLU A 340 26.21 -6.39 -9.35
CA GLU A 340 25.11 -7.28 -8.98
C GLU A 340 23.87 -6.50 -8.55
N ALA A 341 24.02 -5.41 -7.79
CA ALA A 341 22.92 -4.50 -7.49
C ALA A 341 22.27 -3.97 -8.76
N LYS A 342 23.08 -3.47 -9.70
CA LYS A 342 22.60 -2.98 -11.00
C LYS A 342 21.83 -4.04 -11.78
N ARG A 343 22.35 -5.28 -11.88
CA ARG A 343 21.65 -6.40 -12.53
C ARG A 343 20.29 -6.68 -11.89
N ARG A 344 20.22 -6.67 -10.56
CA ARG A 344 18.97 -6.92 -9.84
C ARG A 344 17.99 -5.76 -10.00
N PHE A 345 18.46 -4.51 -10.04
CA PHE A 345 17.63 -3.34 -10.31
C PHE A 345 17.06 -3.35 -11.73
N GLU A 346 17.86 -3.70 -12.75
CA GLU A 346 17.39 -3.85 -14.14
C GLU A 346 16.26 -4.87 -14.28
N LYS A 347 16.27 -5.91 -13.45
CA LYS A 347 15.20 -6.90 -13.41
C LYS A 347 13.95 -6.37 -12.69
N TRP A 348 14.10 -5.81 -11.51
CA TRP A 348 12.95 -5.59 -10.61
C TRP A 348 12.33 -4.20 -10.71
N LEU A 349 13.08 -3.17 -11.12
CA LEU A 349 12.57 -1.81 -11.22
C LEU A 349 11.86 -1.50 -12.55
N PRO A 350 10.92 -0.54 -12.55
CA PRO A 350 10.37 0.14 -11.37
C PRO A 350 9.43 -0.79 -10.57
N VAL A 351 9.00 -0.36 -9.38
CA VAL A 351 7.91 -1.04 -8.65
C VAL A 351 6.65 -0.99 -9.52
N ASP A 352 6.07 -2.16 -9.81
CA ASP A 352 4.93 -2.27 -10.74
C ASP A 352 3.62 -1.81 -10.11
N LEU A 353 3.42 -2.08 -8.82
CA LEU A 353 2.27 -1.61 -8.04
C LEU A 353 2.70 -1.25 -6.62
N TYR A 354 2.48 0.00 -6.25
CA TYR A 354 2.70 0.52 -4.90
C TYR A 354 1.37 0.93 -4.25
N ILE A 355 1.07 0.40 -3.07
CA ILE A 355 -0.14 0.76 -2.31
C ILE A 355 0.24 1.40 -0.98
N GLY A 356 -0.29 2.59 -0.73
CA GLY A 356 0.00 3.39 0.47
C GLY A 356 -0.87 4.62 0.60
N GLY A 357 -0.99 5.15 1.82
CA GLY A 357 -1.90 6.25 2.13
C GLY A 357 -1.54 7.58 1.45
N GLN A 358 -2.57 8.39 1.15
CA GLN A 358 -2.40 9.69 0.47
C GLN A 358 -1.70 10.74 1.35
N GLU A 359 -1.66 10.55 2.67
CA GLU A 359 -0.95 11.42 3.63
C GLU A 359 0.54 11.58 3.31
N HIS A 360 1.12 10.64 2.54
CA HIS A 360 2.52 10.68 2.15
C HIS A 360 2.80 11.40 0.82
N ALA A 361 1.79 12.06 0.23
CA ALA A 361 1.86 12.71 -1.08
C ALA A 361 3.07 13.64 -1.26
N VAL A 362 3.34 14.50 -0.27
CA VAL A 362 4.42 15.49 -0.29
C VAL A 362 5.55 15.16 0.69
N LEU A 363 5.46 14.01 1.38
CA LEU A 363 6.50 13.49 2.28
C LEU A 363 7.26 12.38 1.54
N HIS A 364 7.13 11.13 1.99
CA HIS A 364 7.80 9.97 1.41
C HIS A 364 7.67 9.88 -0.13
N LEU A 365 6.49 10.12 -0.71
CA LEU A 365 6.31 9.99 -2.17
C LEU A 365 7.01 11.10 -2.97
N LEU A 366 7.37 12.21 -2.33
CA LEU A 366 8.21 13.25 -2.94
C LEU A 366 9.70 12.95 -2.69
N TYR A 367 10.06 12.61 -1.45
CA TYR A 367 11.45 12.34 -1.07
C TYR A 367 12.03 11.10 -1.75
N ALA A 368 11.26 10.02 -1.85
CA ALA A 368 11.67 8.80 -2.53
C ALA A 368 11.98 9.07 -4.01
N ARG A 369 11.17 9.89 -4.69
CA ARG A 369 11.43 10.30 -6.08
C ARG A 369 12.68 11.15 -6.20
N PHE A 370 12.90 12.09 -5.28
CA PHE A 370 14.11 12.89 -5.26
C PHE A 370 15.36 12.03 -5.09
N TRP A 371 15.39 11.14 -4.09
CA TRP A 371 16.52 10.22 -3.88
C TRP A 371 16.70 9.28 -5.08
N HIS A 372 15.62 8.75 -5.64
CA HIS A 372 15.69 7.90 -6.84
C HIS A 372 16.34 8.63 -8.01
N LYS A 373 15.96 9.89 -8.27
CA LYS A 373 16.52 10.68 -9.37
C LYS A 373 17.99 11.01 -9.16
N VAL A 374 18.41 11.25 -7.92
CA VAL A 374 19.85 11.38 -7.60
C VAL A 374 20.58 10.08 -7.93
N LEU A 375 20.04 8.93 -7.52
CA LEU A 375 20.64 7.62 -7.80
C LEU A 375 20.64 7.30 -9.31
N PHE A 376 19.62 7.75 -10.05
CA PHE A 376 19.54 7.64 -11.50
C PHE A 376 20.62 8.48 -12.19
N ASP A 377 20.79 9.74 -11.78
CA ASP A 377 21.85 10.62 -12.29
C ASP A 377 23.27 10.09 -11.97
N LEU A 378 23.40 9.32 -10.88
CA LEU A 378 24.64 8.60 -10.52
C LEU A 378 24.84 7.30 -11.31
N GLY A 379 23.85 6.84 -12.08
CA GLY A 379 23.88 5.57 -12.81
C GLY A 379 23.71 4.31 -11.94
N VAL A 380 23.23 4.48 -10.70
CA VAL A 380 23.01 3.38 -9.74
C VAL A 380 21.74 2.61 -10.06
N VAL A 381 20.67 3.31 -10.44
CA VAL A 381 19.39 2.71 -10.83
C VAL A 381 19.10 2.95 -12.31
N PRO A 382 18.41 2.02 -13.01
CA PRO A 382 18.16 2.11 -14.45
C PRO A 382 16.92 2.94 -14.83
N THR A 383 16.10 3.36 -13.86
CA THR A 383 14.81 4.03 -14.07
C THR A 383 14.80 5.44 -13.50
N SER A 384 14.04 6.36 -14.12
CA SER A 384 13.89 7.76 -13.68
C SER A 384 12.91 7.94 -12.52
N GLU A 385 12.04 6.96 -12.29
CA GLU A 385 10.97 6.96 -11.29
C GLU A 385 10.91 5.62 -10.53
N PRO A 386 10.69 5.63 -9.20
CA PRO A 386 10.69 4.42 -8.38
C PRO A 386 9.41 3.59 -8.51
N PHE A 387 8.25 4.25 -8.69
CA PHE A 387 6.93 3.62 -8.63
C PHE A 387 6.16 3.89 -9.93
N HIS A 388 5.93 2.84 -10.73
CA HIS A 388 5.20 2.98 -11.98
C HIS A 388 3.72 3.30 -11.73
N LYS A 389 3.08 2.53 -10.85
CA LYS A 389 1.67 2.71 -10.47
C LYS A 389 1.54 2.87 -8.96
N ILE A 390 0.85 3.93 -8.53
CA ILE A 390 0.46 4.13 -7.14
C ILE A 390 -1.05 4.01 -7.02
N VAL A 391 -1.51 3.35 -5.97
CA VAL A 391 -2.90 3.41 -5.53
C VAL A 391 -2.95 3.82 -4.08
N ASN A 392 -3.72 4.87 -3.79
CA ASN A 392 -4.00 5.26 -2.42
C ASN A 392 -5.28 4.54 -1.97
N GLN A 393 -5.13 3.56 -1.07
CA GLN A 393 -6.29 2.97 -0.42
C GLN A 393 -7.01 4.03 0.40
N GLY A 394 -8.34 3.91 0.46
CA GLY A 394 -9.16 4.74 1.31
C GLY A 394 -8.87 4.50 2.79
N MET A 395 -9.41 5.34 3.65
CA MET A 395 -9.22 5.16 5.08
C MET A 395 -10.33 4.28 5.66
N ILE A 396 -9.97 3.27 6.47
CA ILE A 396 -10.92 2.61 7.35
C ILE A 396 -11.16 3.50 8.57
N LEU A 397 -12.41 3.93 8.75
CA LEU A 397 -12.86 4.72 9.89
C LEU A 397 -13.32 3.78 11.02
N GLY A 398 -13.22 4.25 12.27
CA GLY A 398 -13.78 3.57 13.42
C GLY A 398 -15.31 3.48 13.34
N THR A 399 -15.91 2.76 14.27
CA THR A 399 -17.38 2.65 14.38
C THR A 399 -18.07 4.00 14.67
N ASP A 400 -17.30 4.99 15.12
CA ASP A 400 -17.70 6.38 15.35
C ASP A 400 -17.59 7.26 14.09
N GLY A 401 -17.13 6.71 12.97
CA GLY A 401 -16.92 7.45 11.72
C GLY A 401 -15.69 8.36 11.74
N THR A 402 -14.79 8.23 12.72
CA THR A 402 -13.56 9.02 12.76
C THR A 402 -12.34 8.20 12.33
N LYS A 403 -11.25 8.88 11.94
CA LYS A 403 -9.96 8.22 11.67
C LYS A 403 -9.53 7.40 12.89
N MET A 404 -9.28 6.11 12.69
CA MET A 404 -8.67 5.27 13.71
C MET A 404 -7.26 5.77 14.02
N SER A 405 -6.95 5.92 15.30
CA SER A 405 -5.61 6.24 15.76
C SER A 405 -5.40 5.75 17.18
N LYS A 406 -4.19 5.25 17.46
CA LYS A 406 -3.84 4.73 18.78
C LYS A 406 -3.98 5.81 19.86
N SER A 407 -3.71 7.08 19.53
CA SER A 407 -3.86 8.22 20.44
C SER A 407 -5.31 8.47 20.87
N LYS A 408 -6.30 8.19 19.99
CA LYS A 408 -7.73 8.32 20.30
C LYS A 408 -8.30 7.09 21.02
N GLY A 409 -7.57 5.99 21.09
CA GLY A 409 -8.03 4.74 21.70
C GLY A 409 -9.19 4.06 20.96
N ASN A 410 -9.46 4.47 19.71
CA ASN A 410 -10.56 3.95 18.88
C ASN A 410 -10.09 2.89 17.86
N VAL A 411 -8.89 2.35 18.02
CA VAL A 411 -8.35 1.33 17.12
C VAL A 411 -8.98 -0.02 17.39
N ILE A 412 -9.17 -0.80 16.33
CA ILE A 412 -9.59 -2.20 16.42
C ILE A 412 -8.36 -3.06 16.18
N ASN A 413 -8.09 -3.98 17.11
CA ASN A 413 -6.96 -4.91 17.02
C ASN A 413 -7.31 -6.05 16.05
N PRO A 414 -6.50 -6.31 15.01
CA PRO A 414 -6.76 -7.43 14.10
C PRO A 414 -6.71 -8.79 14.78
N ASP A 415 -5.94 -8.97 15.87
CA ASP A 415 -5.91 -10.25 16.59
C ASP A 415 -7.30 -10.66 17.11
N ASP A 416 -8.08 -9.71 17.61
CA ASP A 416 -9.43 -9.98 18.13
C ASP A 416 -10.37 -10.47 17.01
N ILE A 417 -10.20 -9.94 15.80
CA ILE A 417 -10.97 -10.35 14.63
C ILE A 417 -10.51 -11.69 14.10
N VAL A 418 -9.21 -11.92 13.97
CA VAL A 418 -8.64 -13.21 13.52
C VAL A 418 -9.03 -14.32 14.49
N GLU A 419 -8.92 -14.09 15.80
CA GLU A 419 -9.29 -15.08 16.81
C GLU A 419 -10.78 -15.43 16.76
N SER A 420 -11.66 -14.43 16.62
CA SER A 420 -13.11 -14.64 16.63
C SER A 420 -13.69 -15.13 15.30
N MET A 421 -13.18 -14.65 14.16
CA MET A 421 -13.78 -14.84 12.84
C MET A 421 -12.83 -15.40 11.76
N GLY A 422 -11.52 -15.33 11.98
CA GLY A 422 -10.48 -15.81 11.05
C GLY A 422 -9.93 -14.73 10.11
N ALA A 423 -8.69 -14.93 9.67
CA ALA A 423 -7.98 -14.06 8.74
C ALA A 423 -8.68 -13.92 7.38
N ASP A 424 -9.21 -15.02 6.83
CA ASP A 424 -9.93 -14.97 5.54
C ASP A 424 -11.15 -14.06 5.62
N THR A 425 -11.85 -14.06 6.75
CA THR A 425 -13.01 -13.19 6.97
C THR A 425 -12.61 -11.73 6.95
N LEU A 426 -11.54 -11.37 7.66
CA LEU A 426 -11.05 -9.99 7.73
C LEU A 426 -10.65 -9.48 6.33
N ARG A 427 -9.85 -10.26 5.60
CA ARG A 427 -9.37 -9.92 4.26
C ARG A 427 -10.52 -9.73 3.26
N VAL A 428 -11.45 -10.68 3.21
CA VAL A 428 -12.61 -10.60 2.31
C VAL A 428 -13.51 -9.43 2.72
N TYR A 429 -13.67 -9.17 4.01
CA TYR A 429 -14.47 -8.06 4.49
C TYR A 429 -13.92 -6.72 4.04
N GLU A 430 -12.65 -6.41 4.32
CA GLU A 430 -12.03 -5.13 3.95
C GLU A 430 -12.15 -4.86 2.44
N MET A 431 -11.93 -5.90 1.63
CA MET A 431 -12.04 -5.82 0.17
C MET A 431 -13.48 -5.75 -0.35
N PHE A 432 -14.47 -6.18 0.44
CA PHE A 432 -15.89 -6.13 0.09
C PHE A 432 -16.60 -4.86 0.59
N MET A 433 -16.03 -4.14 1.55
CA MET A 433 -16.63 -2.91 2.11
C MET A 433 -16.95 -1.86 1.03
N GLY A 434 -16.21 -1.84 -0.07
CA GLY A 434 -16.40 -0.91 -1.19
C GLY A 434 -15.16 -0.84 -2.10
N PRO A 435 -15.13 0.08 -3.07
CA PRO A 435 -13.95 0.35 -3.88
C PRO A 435 -12.71 0.61 -3.01
N LEU A 436 -11.54 0.12 -3.42
CA LEU A 436 -10.31 0.21 -2.62
C LEU A 436 -9.97 1.66 -2.22
N ILE A 437 -10.22 2.62 -3.11
CA ILE A 437 -9.85 4.04 -2.93
C ILE A 437 -10.82 4.83 -2.04
N ASP A 438 -11.98 4.25 -1.69
CA ASP A 438 -13.02 4.95 -0.93
C ASP A 438 -12.77 4.82 0.57
N THR A 439 -12.98 5.91 1.32
CA THR A 439 -13.01 5.88 2.79
C THR A 439 -14.26 5.15 3.27
N LYS A 440 -14.10 4.18 4.20
CA LYS A 440 -15.16 3.25 4.58
C LYS A 440 -15.26 3.09 6.11
N PRO A 441 -16.47 3.16 6.70
CA PRO A 441 -16.65 2.94 8.13
C PRO A 441 -16.63 1.45 8.48
N TRP A 442 -15.92 1.10 9.54
CA TRP A 442 -15.93 -0.25 10.09
C TRP A 442 -17.32 -0.65 10.64
N SER A 443 -17.77 -1.87 10.34
CA SER A 443 -19.05 -2.43 10.78
C SER A 443 -18.89 -3.88 11.25
N THR A 444 -19.10 -4.11 12.54
CA THR A 444 -19.09 -5.44 13.16
C THR A 444 -20.23 -6.34 12.67
N GLU A 445 -21.36 -5.78 12.27
CA GLU A 445 -22.47 -6.55 11.69
C GLU A 445 -22.14 -7.05 10.27
N SER A 446 -21.48 -6.21 9.47
CA SER A 446 -21.17 -6.54 8.08
C SER A 446 -20.11 -7.63 7.96
N ILE A 447 -19.11 -7.64 8.85
CA ILE A 447 -18.07 -8.69 8.87
C ILE A 447 -18.64 -10.08 9.23
N GLU A 448 -19.67 -10.16 10.08
CA GLU A 448 -20.37 -11.44 10.30
C GLU A 448 -21.05 -11.98 9.03
N GLY A 449 -21.51 -11.10 8.15
CA GLY A 449 -22.08 -11.47 6.86
C GLY A 449 -21.05 -12.20 5.99
N ILE A 450 -19.80 -11.72 5.98
CA ILE A 450 -18.69 -12.35 5.27
C ILE A 450 -18.33 -13.70 5.88
N ARG A 451 -18.30 -13.79 7.22
CA ARG A 451 -18.09 -15.07 7.92
C ARG A 451 -19.10 -16.13 7.51
N LYS A 452 -20.39 -15.77 7.53
CA LYS A 452 -21.51 -16.64 7.11
C LYS A 452 -21.41 -17.01 5.63
N TRP A 453 -20.91 -16.10 4.79
CA TRP A 453 -20.67 -16.36 3.37
C TRP A 453 -19.53 -17.38 3.17
N LEU A 454 -18.40 -17.25 3.86
CA LEU A 454 -17.30 -18.23 3.79
C LEU A 454 -17.75 -19.62 4.27
N ASP A 455 -18.55 -19.70 5.34
CA ASP A 455 -19.15 -20.97 5.77
C ASP A 455 -20.09 -21.56 4.70
N ARG A 456 -20.75 -20.70 3.93
CA ARG A 456 -21.61 -21.12 2.80
C ARG A 456 -20.77 -21.60 1.62
N VAL A 457 -19.60 -21.00 1.39
CA VAL A 457 -18.65 -21.50 0.40
C VAL A 457 -18.16 -22.89 0.78
N GLU A 458 -17.70 -23.10 2.02
CA GLU A 458 -17.27 -24.43 2.50
C GLU A 458 -18.37 -25.49 2.29
N ARG A 459 -19.62 -25.18 2.68
CA ARG A 459 -20.76 -26.10 2.48
C ARG A 459 -21.07 -26.38 1.01
N MET A 460 -20.79 -25.44 0.10
CA MET A 460 -20.99 -25.64 -1.34
C MET A 460 -20.11 -26.78 -1.87
N PHE A 461 -18.88 -26.93 -1.37
CA PHE A 461 -17.97 -28.01 -1.77
C PHE A 461 -18.45 -29.40 -1.33
N SER A 462 -19.41 -29.46 -0.40
CA SER A 462 -20.06 -30.70 0.04
C SER A 462 -21.36 -31.02 -0.71
N LEU A 463 -21.76 -30.21 -1.69
CA LEU A 463 -22.90 -30.53 -2.55
C LEU A 463 -22.59 -31.75 -3.44
N PRO A 464 -23.62 -32.51 -3.88
CA PRO A 464 -23.43 -33.64 -4.78
C PRO A 464 -22.66 -33.26 -6.04
N GLN A 465 -21.59 -34.01 -6.33
CA GLN A 465 -20.79 -33.78 -7.53
C GLN A 465 -21.42 -34.47 -8.75
N SER A 466 -21.43 -33.77 -9.88
CA SER A 466 -21.94 -34.26 -11.16
C SER A 466 -20.90 -34.10 -12.27
N GLY A 467 -20.83 -35.09 -13.17
CA GLY A 467 -19.96 -35.05 -14.34
C GLY A 467 -20.42 -34.04 -15.41
N LYS A 468 -21.67 -33.59 -15.38
CA LYS A 468 -22.19 -32.54 -16.27
C LYS A 468 -22.36 -31.25 -15.49
N SER A 469 -21.80 -30.15 -16.00
CA SER A 469 -22.00 -28.84 -15.39
C SER A 469 -23.34 -28.22 -15.80
N LYS A 470 -24.09 -27.76 -14.80
CA LYS A 470 -25.29 -26.91 -14.96
C LYS A 470 -24.97 -25.42 -14.80
N THR A 471 -23.74 -25.08 -14.42
CA THR A 471 -23.25 -23.74 -14.07
C THR A 471 -22.11 -23.28 -14.97
N VAL A 472 -21.84 -23.99 -16.08
CA VAL A 472 -20.70 -23.74 -16.97
C VAL A 472 -20.64 -22.30 -17.48
N SER A 473 -21.80 -21.73 -17.82
CA SER A 473 -21.88 -20.33 -18.24
C SER A 473 -21.54 -19.38 -17.09
N ASP A 474 -22.10 -19.62 -15.90
CA ASP A 474 -21.85 -18.79 -14.71
C ASP A 474 -20.37 -18.85 -14.30
N TYR A 475 -19.75 -20.04 -14.36
CA TYR A 475 -18.34 -20.25 -14.07
C TYR A 475 -17.43 -19.46 -15.03
N ASN A 476 -17.62 -19.64 -16.35
CA ASN A 476 -16.80 -18.96 -17.35
C ASN A 476 -16.98 -17.44 -17.28
N LYS A 477 -18.20 -16.96 -17.03
CA LYS A 477 -18.49 -15.54 -16.82
C LYS A 477 -17.80 -15.00 -15.57
N MET A 478 -17.87 -15.72 -14.46
CA MET A 478 -17.19 -15.36 -13.21
C MET A 478 -15.68 -15.24 -13.42
N VAL A 479 -15.03 -16.25 -14.01
CA VAL A 479 -13.58 -16.22 -14.26
C VAL A 479 -13.19 -15.05 -15.16
N LYS A 480 -13.90 -14.84 -16.28
CA LYS A 480 -13.66 -13.71 -17.19
C LYS A 480 -13.77 -12.36 -16.49
N GLU A 481 -14.87 -12.15 -15.79
CA GLU A 481 -15.17 -10.86 -15.17
C GLU A 481 -14.35 -10.57 -13.92
N ILE A 482 -13.92 -11.59 -13.17
CA ILE A 482 -13.01 -11.42 -12.04
C ILE A 482 -11.59 -11.13 -12.52
N THR A 483 -11.10 -11.83 -13.54
CA THR A 483 -9.75 -11.58 -14.11
C THR A 483 -9.60 -10.10 -14.48
N LYS A 484 -10.62 -9.53 -15.16
CA LYS A 484 -10.67 -8.09 -15.46
C LYS A 484 -10.70 -7.21 -14.21
N ASP A 485 -11.52 -7.56 -13.22
CA ASP A 485 -11.64 -6.78 -11.99
C ASP A 485 -10.32 -6.73 -11.21
N ILE A 486 -9.54 -7.82 -11.18
CA ILE A 486 -8.24 -7.82 -10.49
C ILE A 486 -7.26 -6.87 -11.17
N ASP A 487 -7.20 -6.87 -12.51
CA ASP A 487 -6.35 -5.94 -13.26
C ASP A 487 -6.75 -4.46 -13.03
N GLU A 488 -8.04 -4.20 -12.80
CA GLU A 488 -8.59 -2.89 -12.48
C GLU A 488 -8.67 -2.58 -10.97
N LEU A 489 -8.20 -3.50 -10.10
CA LEU A 489 -8.24 -3.41 -8.63
C LEU A 489 -9.65 -3.23 -8.03
N LYS A 490 -10.67 -3.81 -8.66
CA LYS A 490 -12.08 -3.79 -8.25
C LYS A 490 -12.45 -5.03 -7.44
N PHE A 491 -11.84 -5.17 -6.26
CA PHE A 491 -11.96 -6.35 -5.43
C PHE A 491 -13.39 -6.62 -4.91
N ASN A 492 -14.13 -5.57 -4.54
CA ASN A 492 -15.51 -5.69 -4.06
C ASN A 492 -16.45 -6.28 -5.11
N THR A 493 -16.30 -5.87 -6.39
CA THR A 493 -17.10 -6.43 -7.48
C THR A 493 -16.65 -7.84 -7.85
N ALA A 494 -15.36 -8.16 -7.72
CA ALA A 494 -14.86 -9.53 -7.90
C ALA A 494 -15.48 -10.49 -6.87
N ILE A 495 -15.49 -10.10 -5.59
CA ILE A 495 -16.15 -10.86 -4.51
C ILE A 495 -17.64 -11.01 -4.80
N SER A 496 -18.32 -9.94 -5.24
CA SER A 496 -19.74 -10.00 -5.60
C SER A 496 -20.03 -11.03 -6.69
N LYS A 497 -19.16 -11.18 -7.70
CA LYS A 497 -19.27 -12.18 -8.76
C LYS A 497 -19.09 -13.61 -8.24
N MET A 498 -18.16 -13.82 -7.29
CA MET A 498 -18.06 -15.10 -6.58
C MET A 498 -19.36 -15.42 -5.82
N MET A 499 -19.94 -14.44 -5.11
CA MET A 499 -21.21 -14.63 -4.41
C MET A 499 -22.35 -15.05 -5.36
N VAL A 500 -22.42 -14.45 -6.57
CA VAL A 500 -23.39 -14.82 -7.60
C VAL A 500 -23.19 -16.27 -8.07
N TYR A 501 -21.94 -16.67 -8.33
CA TYR A 501 -21.63 -18.05 -8.73
C TYR A 501 -21.96 -19.08 -7.63
N VAL A 502 -21.67 -18.76 -6.38
CA VAL A 502 -22.06 -19.60 -5.22
C VAL A 502 -23.59 -19.75 -5.17
N ASN A 503 -24.35 -18.68 -5.39
CA ASN A 503 -25.81 -18.75 -5.44
C ASN A 503 -26.33 -19.63 -6.57
N ALA A 504 -25.70 -19.59 -7.76
CA ALA A 504 -26.08 -20.42 -8.90
C ALA A 504 -25.91 -21.92 -8.61
N ASN A 505 -24.82 -22.32 -7.96
CA ASN A 505 -24.58 -23.70 -7.56
C ASN A 505 -25.63 -24.20 -6.54
N TYR A 506 -25.95 -23.40 -5.53
CA TYR A 506 -27.00 -23.73 -4.57
C TYR A 506 -28.39 -23.88 -5.22
N LYS A 507 -28.70 -23.06 -6.23
CA LYS A 507 -29.96 -23.17 -6.98
C LYS A 507 -30.05 -24.47 -7.78
N ASN A 508 -28.92 -24.93 -8.34
CA ASN A 508 -28.86 -26.16 -9.14
C ASN A 508 -28.75 -27.43 -8.30
N GLY A 509 -28.26 -27.33 -7.05
CA GLY A 509 -28.18 -28.43 -6.08
C GLY A 509 -27.07 -29.46 -6.35
N GLU A 510 -26.28 -29.27 -7.41
CA GLU A 510 -25.16 -30.11 -7.82
C GLU A 510 -24.01 -29.22 -8.27
N VAL A 511 -22.78 -29.71 -8.16
CA VAL A 511 -21.54 -28.99 -8.47
C VAL A 511 -20.65 -29.82 -9.39
N ASN A 512 -19.82 -29.16 -10.20
CA ASN A 512 -18.81 -29.84 -11.02
C ASN A 512 -17.42 -29.75 -10.37
N LYS A 513 -16.68 -30.86 -10.34
CA LYS A 513 -15.36 -30.92 -9.67
C LYS A 513 -14.35 -29.93 -10.25
N GLU A 514 -14.24 -29.85 -11.57
CA GLU A 514 -13.27 -28.95 -12.23
C GLU A 514 -13.61 -27.47 -11.99
N GLU A 515 -14.90 -27.14 -11.98
CA GLU A 515 -15.36 -25.78 -11.65
C GLU A 515 -15.12 -25.45 -10.17
N LEU A 516 -15.26 -26.40 -9.25
CA LEU A 516 -14.92 -26.21 -7.83
C LEU A 516 -13.42 -25.99 -7.64
N LYS A 517 -12.56 -26.75 -8.34
CA LYS A 517 -11.11 -26.53 -8.34
C LYS A 517 -10.79 -25.12 -8.81
N GLY A 518 -11.32 -24.71 -9.97
CA GLY A 518 -11.08 -23.38 -10.51
C GLY A 518 -11.63 -22.27 -9.61
N PHE A 519 -12.80 -22.48 -8.99
CA PHE A 519 -13.34 -21.56 -8.00
C PHE A 519 -12.44 -21.44 -6.76
N ALA A 520 -11.88 -22.55 -6.25
CA ALA A 520 -10.95 -22.52 -5.13
C ALA A 520 -9.68 -21.71 -5.49
N VAL A 521 -9.16 -21.86 -6.71
CA VAL A 521 -8.03 -21.04 -7.19
C VAL A 521 -8.40 -19.55 -7.25
N VAL A 522 -9.59 -19.18 -7.74
CA VAL A 522 -10.05 -17.78 -7.73
C VAL A 522 -10.25 -17.26 -6.31
N LEU A 523 -10.84 -18.06 -5.43
CA LEU A 523 -11.06 -17.71 -4.02
C LEU A 523 -9.72 -17.46 -3.31
N SER A 524 -8.68 -18.17 -3.70
CA SER A 524 -7.39 -18.20 -3.00
C SER A 524 -6.66 -16.86 -2.88
N ILE A 525 -6.92 -15.91 -3.79
CA ILE A 525 -6.33 -14.58 -3.69
C ILE A 525 -7.00 -13.75 -2.58
N PHE A 526 -8.27 -14.04 -2.28
CA PHE A 526 -9.05 -13.34 -1.26
C PHE A 526 -9.04 -14.06 0.10
N ALA A 527 -9.33 -15.37 0.09
CA ALA A 527 -9.43 -16.24 1.25
C ALA A 527 -8.50 -17.47 1.08
N PRO A 528 -7.18 -17.28 1.18
CA PRO A 528 -6.19 -18.31 0.84
C PRO A 528 -6.27 -19.57 1.71
N HIS A 529 -6.63 -19.44 3.00
CA HIS A 529 -6.59 -20.58 3.92
C HIS A 529 -7.74 -21.56 3.64
N LEU A 530 -8.96 -21.03 3.48
CA LEU A 530 -10.11 -21.82 3.08
C LEU A 530 -9.91 -22.42 1.68
N ALA A 531 -9.32 -21.67 0.75
CA ALA A 531 -9.07 -22.15 -0.61
C ALA A 531 -8.11 -23.35 -0.66
N GLU A 532 -7.00 -23.32 0.09
CA GLU A 532 -6.11 -24.48 0.20
C GLU A 532 -6.85 -25.70 0.77
N GLU A 533 -7.61 -25.50 1.84
CA GLU A 533 -8.38 -26.59 2.46
C GLU A 533 -9.39 -27.19 1.48
N MET A 534 -10.03 -26.35 0.66
CA MET A 534 -10.96 -26.81 -0.35
C MET A 534 -10.26 -27.57 -1.49
N LEU A 535 -9.06 -27.16 -1.92
CA LEU A 535 -8.26 -27.90 -2.89
C LEU A 535 -7.82 -29.26 -2.35
N GLU A 536 -7.32 -29.30 -1.10
CA GLU A 536 -6.91 -30.55 -0.46
C GLU A 536 -8.09 -31.53 -0.34
N ASN A 537 -9.27 -31.05 0.05
CA ASN A 537 -10.49 -31.86 0.12
C ASN A 537 -10.96 -32.40 -1.24
N LEU A 538 -10.60 -31.74 -2.35
CA LEU A 538 -10.83 -32.23 -3.70
C LEU A 538 -9.77 -33.23 -4.18
N GLY A 539 -8.72 -33.47 -3.38
CA GLY A 539 -7.55 -34.25 -3.75
C GLY A 539 -6.64 -33.55 -4.76
N GLU A 540 -6.69 -32.22 -4.82
CA GLU A 540 -5.87 -31.40 -5.70
C GLU A 540 -4.57 -30.96 -5.01
N THR A 541 -3.61 -30.51 -5.82
CA THR A 541 -2.34 -29.99 -5.30
C THR A 541 -2.50 -28.57 -4.71
N PRO A 542 -1.57 -28.12 -3.84
CA PRO A 542 -1.67 -26.79 -3.21
C PRO A 542 -1.61 -25.63 -4.20
N ILE A 543 -2.13 -24.46 -3.81
CA ILE A 543 -2.33 -23.28 -4.68
C ILE A 543 -1.07 -22.90 -5.46
N HIS A 544 0.11 -22.93 -4.83
CA HIS A 544 1.36 -22.49 -5.47
C HIS A 544 1.83 -23.38 -6.64
N THR A 545 1.19 -24.54 -6.84
CA THR A 545 1.40 -25.42 -8.00
C THR A 545 0.30 -25.28 -9.05
N GLN A 546 -0.76 -24.53 -8.75
CA GLN A 546 -1.88 -24.29 -9.65
C GLN A 546 -1.58 -23.14 -10.62
N THR A 547 -2.40 -23.04 -11.65
CA THR A 547 -2.43 -21.90 -12.58
C THR A 547 -3.77 -21.19 -12.47
N TRP A 548 -3.78 -19.88 -12.74
CA TRP A 548 -5.03 -19.11 -12.82
C TRP A 548 -5.99 -19.76 -13.83
N PRO A 549 -7.28 -19.94 -13.49
CA PRO A 549 -8.21 -20.63 -14.37
C PRO A 549 -8.48 -19.83 -15.65
N THR A 550 -8.67 -20.55 -16.75
CA THR A 550 -9.09 -19.97 -18.03
C THR A 550 -10.60 -20.01 -18.18
N PHE A 551 -11.13 -19.14 -19.04
CA PHE A 551 -12.54 -19.15 -19.45
C PHE A 551 -12.67 -19.39 -20.96
N ASN A 552 -13.82 -19.91 -21.38
CA ASN A 552 -14.24 -20.04 -22.76
C ASN A 552 -15.46 -19.14 -23.00
N GLU A 553 -15.30 -18.14 -23.89
CA GLU A 553 -16.37 -17.19 -24.22
C GLU A 553 -17.58 -17.83 -24.89
N GLU A 554 -17.40 -18.91 -25.64
CA GLU A 554 -18.48 -19.60 -26.35
C GLU A 554 -19.45 -20.32 -25.38
N LEU A 555 -18.98 -20.64 -24.16
CA LEU A 555 -19.77 -21.27 -23.12
C LEU A 555 -20.55 -20.26 -22.26
N ILE A 556 -20.26 -18.97 -22.43
CA ILE A 556 -20.98 -17.90 -21.73
C ILE A 556 -22.28 -17.66 -22.49
N GLN A 557 -23.39 -18.11 -21.91
CA GLN A 557 -24.71 -17.84 -22.45
C GLN A 557 -24.96 -16.32 -22.45
N SER A 558 -25.46 -15.82 -23.57
CA SER A 558 -25.96 -14.44 -23.66
C SER A 558 -27.06 -14.25 -22.63
N SER A 559 -26.83 -13.39 -21.63
CA SER A 559 -27.91 -12.96 -20.76
C SER A 559 -28.84 -12.06 -21.58
N ASN A 560 -30.13 -12.39 -21.67
CA ASN A 560 -31.12 -11.52 -22.28
C ASN A 560 -31.01 -10.12 -21.65
N LEU A 561 -30.80 -9.10 -22.49
CA LEU A 561 -30.85 -7.71 -22.11
C LEU A 561 -32.29 -7.34 -21.77
N ILE A 562 -32.53 -6.98 -20.51
CA ILE A 562 -33.84 -6.53 -20.06
C ILE A 562 -33.88 -5.01 -20.12
N ILE A 563 -34.68 -4.47 -21.04
CA ILE A 563 -34.98 -3.04 -21.07
C ILE A 563 -36.18 -2.75 -20.17
N ALA A 564 -35.95 -1.94 -19.13
CA ALA A 564 -37.03 -1.42 -18.30
C ALA A 564 -37.80 -0.34 -19.07
N VAL A 565 -39.11 -0.51 -19.22
CA VAL A 565 -40.00 0.49 -19.83
C VAL A 565 -40.73 1.25 -18.72
N GLN A 566 -40.53 2.56 -18.69
CA GLN A 566 -41.15 3.48 -17.75
C GLN A 566 -42.12 4.42 -18.46
N VAL A 567 -43.15 4.85 -17.72
CA VAL A 567 -44.05 5.94 -18.11
C VAL A 567 -44.00 7.01 -17.04
N SER A 568 -43.52 8.21 -17.41
CA SER A 568 -43.22 9.34 -16.52
C SER A 568 -42.44 8.91 -15.27
N GLY A 569 -41.38 8.12 -15.47
CA GLY A 569 -40.45 7.65 -14.43
C GLY A 569 -40.91 6.44 -13.61
N LYS A 570 -42.12 5.91 -13.83
CA LYS A 570 -42.62 4.71 -13.14
C LYS A 570 -42.50 3.47 -14.02
N LEU A 571 -41.91 2.38 -13.50
CA LEU A 571 -41.74 1.11 -14.22
C LEU A 571 -43.09 0.47 -14.57
N ARG A 572 -43.29 0.15 -15.85
CA ARG A 572 -44.52 -0.45 -16.40
C ARG A 572 -44.30 -1.77 -17.12
N ALA A 573 -43.15 -1.99 -17.72
CA ALA A 573 -42.82 -3.27 -18.33
C ALA A 573 -41.32 -3.54 -18.29
N LYS A 574 -40.97 -4.79 -18.58
CA LYS A 574 -39.61 -5.26 -18.83
C LYS A 574 -39.68 -6.04 -20.14
N ILE A 575 -38.85 -5.67 -21.11
CA ILE A 575 -38.82 -6.32 -22.42
C ILE A 575 -37.43 -6.94 -22.57
N GLU A 576 -37.39 -8.21 -22.94
CA GLU A 576 -36.17 -8.98 -23.10
C GLU A 576 -35.69 -8.94 -24.55
N PHE A 577 -34.37 -8.85 -24.74
CA PHE A 577 -33.70 -8.86 -26.02
C PHE A 577 -32.45 -9.72 -25.97
N ASP A 578 -32.14 -10.45 -27.04
CA ASP A 578 -30.93 -11.29 -27.09
C ASP A 578 -29.65 -10.44 -27.23
N THR A 579 -29.75 -9.29 -27.90
CA THR A 579 -28.66 -8.33 -28.10
C THR A 579 -29.12 -6.91 -27.81
N LYS A 580 -28.19 -5.95 -27.75
CA LYS A 580 -28.51 -4.53 -27.49
C LYS A 580 -29.43 -3.99 -28.59
N PRO A 581 -30.71 -3.67 -28.28
CA PRO A 581 -31.66 -3.26 -29.31
C PRO A 581 -31.51 -1.77 -29.64
N GLU A 582 -31.82 -1.42 -30.89
CA GLU A 582 -31.94 -0.03 -31.32
C GLU A 582 -33.20 0.62 -30.73
N LYS A 583 -33.19 1.95 -30.60
CA LYS A 583 -34.27 2.70 -29.93
C LYS A 583 -35.63 2.39 -30.55
N GLU A 584 -35.70 2.33 -31.88
CA GLU A 584 -36.93 2.12 -32.66
C GLU A 584 -37.59 0.78 -32.36
N GLU A 585 -36.78 -0.27 -32.17
CA GLU A 585 -37.26 -1.61 -31.86
C GLU A 585 -37.86 -1.68 -30.45
N VAL A 586 -37.15 -1.10 -29.47
CA VAL A 586 -37.64 -0.99 -28.09
C VAL A 586 -38.93 -0.18 -28.04
N MET A 587 -38.98 0.95 -28.75
CA MET A 587 -40.18 1.80 -28.84
C MET A 587 -41.37 1.03 -29.40
N LYS A 588 -41.19 0.30 -30.50
CA LYS A 588 -42.27 -0.50 -31.12
C LYS A 588 -42.84 -1.52 -30.14
N LEU A 589 -41.99 -2.26 -29.45
CA LEU A 589 -42.42 -3.27 -28.48
C LEU A 589 -43.03 -2.65 -27.22
N ALA A 590 -42.47 -1.54 -26.73
CA ALA A 590 -43.00 -0.80 -25.58
C ALA A 590 -44.40 -0.22 -25.87
N LEU A 591 -44.60 0.35 -27.06
CA LEU A 591 -45.91 0.86 -27.47
C LEU A 591 -46.91 -0.27 -27.70
N ALA A 592 -46.48 -1.46 -28.13
CA ALA A 592 -47.38 -2.62 -28.26
C ALA A 592 -47.69 -3.31 -26.91
N HIS A 593 -46.94 -3.01 -25.84
CA HIS A 593 -47.05 -3.73 -24.58
C HIS A 593 -48.33 -3.35 -23.81
N GLU A 594 -49.19 -4.33 -23.51
CA GLU A 594 -50.52 -4.13 -22.91
C GLU A 594 -50.48 -3.28 -21.63
N ASN A 595 -49.53 -3.57 -20.73
CA ASN A 595 -49.43 -2.81 -19.49
C ASN A 595 -48.93 -1.38 -19.69
N VAL A 596 -48.15 -1.10 -20.75
CA VAL A 596 -47.67 0.27 -21.05
C VAL A 596 -48.81 1.09 -21.65
N GLN A 597 -49.56 0.51 -22.59
CA GLN A 597 -50.76 1.09 -23.21
C GLN A 597 -51.74 1.67 -22.18
N LYS A 598 -52.01 0.94 -21.08
CA LYS A 598 -52.87 1.42 -19.97
C LYS A 598 -52.48 2.79 -19.40
N PHE A 599 -51.22 3.19 -19.52
CA PHE A 599 -50.72 4.46 -18.99
C PHE A 599 -50.47 5.54 -20.05
N ILE A 600 -50.66 5.22 -21.34
CA ILE A 600 -50.39 6.13 -22.46
C ILE A 600 -51.60 6.36 -23.40
N ASN A 601 -52.64 5.51 -23.38
CA ASN A 601 -53.74 5.57 -24.37
C ASN A 601 -54.51 6.89 -24.46
N ASP A 602 -54.68 7.61 -23.35
CA ASP A 602 -55.38 8.90 -23.31
C ASP A 602 -54.43 10.09 -23.12
N LYS A 603 -53.14 9.90 -23.42
CA LYS A 603 -52.10 10.88 -23.15
C LYS A 603 -51.20 11.10 -24.36
N THR A 604 -50.62 12.30 -24.44
CA THR A 604 -49.65 12.59 -25.50
C THR A 604 -48.25 12.31 -24.99
N ILE A 605 -47.47 11.51 -25.71
CA ILE A 605 -46.04 11.33 -25.43
C ILE A 605 -45.33 12.62 -25.84
N ILE A 606 -44.73 13.31 -24.88
CA ILE A 606 -44.05 14.59 -25.09
C ILE A 606 -42.53 14.45 -25.13
N LYS A 607 -41.98 13.36 -24.61
CA LYS A 607 -40.54 13.09 -24.64
C LYS A 607 -40.24 11.60 -24.49
N GLU A 608 -39.26 11.14 -25.25
CA GLU A 608 -38.73 9.78 -25.20
C GLU A 608 -37.29 9.84 -24.71
N ILE A 609 -36.99 9.13 -23.64
CA ILE A 609 -35.63 9.05 -23.09
C ILE A 609 -35.21 7.59 -23.15
N TYR A 610 -34.31 7.27 -24.09
CA TYR A 610 -33.72 5.95 -24.21
C TYR A 610 -32.27 5.99 -23.73
N VAL A 611 -31.95 5.13 -22.76
CA VAL A 611 -30.56 4.83 -22.38
C VAL A 611 -30.24 3.45 -22.95
N PRO A 612 -29.36 3.36 -23.97
CA PRO A 612 -29.12 2.13 -24.70
C PRO A 612 -28.78 0.94 -23.79
N GLY A 613 -29.52 -0.16 -23.93
CA GLY A 613 -29.31 -1.39 -23.16
C GLY A 613 -29.80 -1.34 -21.71
N LYS A 614 -30.50 -0.27 -21.27
CA LYS A 614 -30.94 -0.13 -19.88
C LYS A 614 -32.42 0.23 -19.74
N ILE A 615 -32.84 1.37 -20.27
CA ILE A 615 -34.16 1.93 -19.96
C ILE A 615 -34.75 2.70 -21.13
N LEU A 616 -36.07 2.61 -21.28
CA LEU A 616 -36.90 3.50 -22.10
C LEU A 616 -37.92 4.19 -21.19
N ASN A 617 -37.89 5.52 -21.11
CA ASN A 617 -38.88 6.29 -20.37
C ASN A 617 -39.72 7.15 -21.32
N LEU A 618 -41.03 6.90 -21.32
CA LEU A 618 -42.04 7.64 -22.07
C LEU A 618 -42.64 8.72 -21.16
N VAL A 619 -42.27 9.98 -21.39
CA VAL A 619 -42.87 11.10 -20.65
C VAL A 619 -44.18 11.47 -21.33
N VAL A 620 -45.27 11.37 -20.59
CA VAL A 620 -46.63 11.61 -21.10
C VAL A 620 -47.30 12.79 -20.38
N LYS A 621 -48.12 13.54 -21.12
CA LYS A 621 -48.92 14.65 -20.60
C LYS A 621 -50.41 14.40 -20.84
#